data_AF-A0AAW7PL69-F1
#
_entry.id   AF-A0AAW7PL69-F1
#
_cell.length_a   1.000
_cell.length_b   1.000
_cell.length_c   1.000
_cell.angle_alpha   90.00
_cell.angle_beta   90.00
_cell.angle_gamma   90.00
#
_symmetry.space_group_name_H-M   'P 1'
#
loop_
_entity.id
_entity.type
_entity.pdbx_description
1 polymer ?
#
loop_
_entity_poly.entity_id
_entity_poly.type
_entity_poly.pdbx_seq_one_letter_code
_entity_poly.pdbx_strand_id
1 'polypeptide(L)'
;MWEHLKQEQKEKYKTLITNFASLSEAFSQKAEVDEKNSAEDFVAPIVNSKFQETVFQRAFQAVGEDIANTSYDASVVVDENHKYLVGIKSFGLNSGDQKIAQFKKDSQSWNELLSEITFYAEISPDKESADRENYGRYEKLARKIATLRNQRIESSKALIKGFKSDSTHVEAVYHVLMPTPKGRVPQIHVGETSYLPVDLDNLQIKGSTNLKNPTNFRFTDGHHDYKYTAADSQLHMTFNNKEIIVDTWDVQYVEDPFYLFENLHLLTADKKDSDILETVSWVITDKNGNVEENSGFNGFNGGSKLAKKDRLPRIIKFQNRFKNELSSEEMAFAVYSLEEILLNSWKTKEEKNQMKIIREKLVDFAYSTKNQDLIKSIEKLVYRPVSEVYIPIPESNHFHAERPDFFGKNIGTFKPGTKKLALSKENRTFKLRFLPSGDIIDAYINQDSGKAIQSTDKQDILGNWILRGVFQLAEREILTAQRLDELEINGIRLSKFKNGEIGIEFIWIDIDNPPSDAIGWVAKNK
;
A
#
# COMPACT_ATOMS: atom_id res chain seq x y z
N MET A 1 9.85 -18.62 -6.72
CA MET A 1 10.71 -18.08 -5.64
C MET A 1 11.45 -19.19 -4.92
N TRP A 2 10.75 -20.26 -4.52
CA TRP A 2 11.26 -21.35 -3.69
C TRP A 2 12.61 -21.89 -4.14
N GLU A 3 12.79 -22.11 -5.44
CA GLU A 3 14.04 -22.66 -6.00
C GLU A 3 15.26 -21.75 -5.76
N HIS A 4 15.07 -20.43 -5.74
CA HIS A 4 16.16 -19.46 -5.56
C HIS A 4 16.56 -19.23 -4.10
N LEU A 5 15.72 -19.60 -3.13
CA LEU A 5 16.04 -19.46 -1.71
C LEU A 5 17.19 -20.41 -1.31
N LYS A 6 18.00 -20.01 -0.32
CA LYS A 6 19.12 -20.83 0.16
C LYS A 6 18.60 -22.06 0.90
N GLN A 7 19.22 -23.21 0.66
CA GLN A 7 18.79 -24.48 1.28
C GLN A 7 18.76 -24.41 2.81
N GLU A 8 19.78 -23.80 3.44
CA GLU A 8 19.85 -23.63 4.89
C GLU A 8 18.62 -22.87 5.45
N GLN A 9 18.16 -21.84 4.73
CA GLN A 9 16.99 -21.06 5.14
C GLN A 9 15.69 -21.87 4.97
N LYS A 10 15.58 -22.67 3.91
CA LYS A 10 14.44 -23.59 3.71
C LYS A 10 14.36 -24.63 4.81
N GLU A 11 15.48 -25.26 5.17
CA GLU A 11 15.52 -26.25 6.26
C GLU A 11 15.15 -25.63 7.61
N LYS A 12 15.63 -24.41 7.87
CA LYS A 12 15.25 -23.66 9.08
C LYS A 12 13.74 -23.36 9.11
N TYR A 13 13.18 -22.90 7.98
CA TYR A 13 11.75 -22.64 7.84
C TYR A 13 10.92 -23.92 8.04
N LYS A 14 11.26 -25.00 7.32
CA LYS A 14 10.67 -26.34 7.45
C LYS A 14 10.70 -26.82 8.89
N THR A 15 11.85 -26.74 9.56
CA THR A 15 12.02 -27.19 10.96
C THR A 15 11.07 -26.43 11.89
N LEU A 16 11.01 -25.10 11.78
CA LEU A 16 10.15 -24.30 12.64
C LEU A 16 8.65 -24.60 12.42
N ILE A 17 8.22 -24.75 11.16
CA ILE A 17 6.83 -25.08 10.82
C ILE A 17 6.47 -26.50 11.28
N THR A 18 7.29 -27.50 10.94
CA THR A 18 7.02 -28.90 11.27
C THR A 18 7.09 -29.15 12.77
N ASN A 19 7.99 -28.51 13.51
CA ASN A 19 8.02 -28.57 14.97
C ASN A 19 6.76 -27.96 15.60
N PHE A 20 6.24 -26.85 15.07
CA PHE A 20 4.97 -26.32 15.56
C PHE A 20 3.81 -27.27 15.23
N ALA A 21 3.76 -27.77 14.00
CA ALA A 21 2.74 -28.72 13.56
C ALA A 21 2.83 -30.07 14.30
N SER A 22 3.99 -30.45 14.83
CA SER A 22 4.18 -31.67 15.63
C SER A 22 3.31 -31.70 16.90
N LEU A 23 2.82 -30.53 17.34
CA LEU A 23 1.99 -30.37 18.53
C LEU A 23 0.49 -30.51 18.25
N SER A 24 0.10 -30.85 17.01
CA SER A 24 -1.31 -30.86 16.59
C SER A 24 -2.22 -31.75 17.43
N GLU A 25 -1.69 -32.88 17.93
CA GLU A 25 -2.46 -33.77 18.81
C GLU A 25 -2.84 -33.13 20.15
N ALA A 26 -1.98 -32.27 20.70
CA ALA A 26 -2.23 -31.59 21.97
C ALA A 26 -3.43 -30.62 21.91
N PHE A 27 -3.73 -30.12 20.71
CA PHE A 27 -4.81 -29.15 20.46
C PHE A 27 -6.06 -29.80 19.87
N SER A 28 -6.02 -31.10 19.57
CA SER A 28 -7.14 -31.82 18.98
C SER A 28 -7.97 -32.49 20.07
N GLN A 29 -9.29 -32.29 20.05
CA GLN A 29 -10.20 -33.08 20.88
C GLN A 29 -10.18 -34.52 20.35
N LYS A 30 -9.41 -35.40 21.00
CA LYS A 30 -9.52 -36.85 20.76
C LYS A 30 -10.93 -37.25 21.19
N ALA A 31 -11.74 -37.72 20.23
CA ALA A 31 -12.96 -38.44 20.60
C ALA A 31 -12.51 -39.72 21.30
N GLU A 32 -12.94 -39.94 22.53
CA GLU A 32 -12.77 -41.23 23.20
C GLU A 32 -13.49 -42.30 22.38
N VAL A 33 -12.81 -43.08 21.52
CA VAL A 33 -13.30 -44.42 21.17
C VAL A 33 -12.15 -45.35 20.73
N ASP A 34 -12.10 -46.48 21.43
CA ASP A 34 -11.60 -47.82 21.11
C ASP A 34 -10.51 -48.03 20.03
N GLU A 35 -9.41 -48.59 20.52
CA GLU A 35 -8.36 -49.26 19.77
C GLU A 35 -8.93 -50.21 18.69
N LYS A 36 -8.94 -49.76 17.43
CA LYS A 36 -8.72 -50.55 16.19
C LYS A 36 -9.07 -49.71 14.96
N ASN A 37 -8.14 -48.86 14.50
CA ASN A 37 -7.85 -48.57 13.08
C ASN A 37 -6.79 -47.45 12.96
N SER A 38 -5.54 -47.82 12.71
CA SER A 38 -4.38 -46.91 12.69
C SER A 38 -4.38 -45.82 11.60
N ALA A 39 -5.36 -45.82 10.68
CA ALA A 39 -5.51 -44.78 9.66
C ALA A 39 -6.59 -43.74 10.02
N GLU A 40 -7.47 -44.02 10.98
CA GLU A 40 -8.51 -43.09 11.45
C GLU A 40 -8.01 -42.15 12.57
N ASP A 41 -6.80 -42.39 13.08
CA ASP A 41 -6.21 -41.71 14.24
C ASP A 41 -5.42 -40.43 13.92
N PHE A 42 -4.98 -40.23 12.67
CA PHE A 42 -4.17 -39.05 12.34
C PHE A 42 -5.00 -37.78 12.31
N VAL A 43 -4.70 -36.86 13.23
CA VAL A 43 -5.23 -35.49 13.21
C VAL A 43 -4.64 -34.71 12.01
N ALA A 44 -5.29 -33.62 11.59
CA ALA A 44 -4.70 -32.76 10.56
C ALA A 44 -3.58 -31.91 11.17
N PRO A 45 -2.41 -31.76 10.50
CA PRO A 45 -1.38 -30.84 10.97
C PRO A 45 -1.90 -29.40 11.07
N ILE A 46 -1.66 -28.76 12.22
CA ILE A 46 -2.02 -27.37 12.47
C ILE A 46 -0.96 -26.46 11.87
N VAL A 47 -1.40 -25.57 10.99
CA VAL A 47 -0.61 -24.44 10.48
C VAL A 47 -1.31 -23.16 10.93
N ASN A 48 -0.63 -22.37 11.75
CA ASN A 48 -1.12 -21.05 12.16
C ASN A 48 -0.54 -19.98 11.21
N SER A 49 -1.41 -19.19 10.58
CA SER A 49 -1.01 -18.21 9.57
C SER A 49 -0.06 -17.13 10.12
N LYS A 50 -0.32 -16.60 11.32
CA LYS A 50 0.53 -15.59 11.96
C LYS A 50 1.88 -16.13 12.37
N PHE A 51 1.92 -17.37 12.84
CA PHE A 51 3.16 -18.07 13.10
C PHE A 51 3.96 -18.29 11.81
N GLN A 52 3.28 -18.71 10.72
CA GLN A 52 3.91 -18.88 9.41
C GLN A 52 4.55 -17.58 8.91
N GLU A 53 3.84 -16.45 8.96
CA GLU A 53 4.37 -15.13 8.58
C GLU A 53 5.66 -14.80 9.35
N THR A 54 5.63 -14.94 10.68
CA THR A 54 6.77 -14.65 11.56
C THR A 54 7.97 -15.57 11.29
N VAL A 55 7.68 -16.87 11.10
CA VAL A 55 8.70 -17.88 10.82
C VAL A 55 9.31 -17.70 9.45
N PHE A 56 8.51 -17.30 8.45
CA PHE A 56 8.98 -16.97 7.11
C PHE A 56 9.95 -15.78 7.16
N GLN A 57 9.56 -14.68 7.82
CA GLN A 57 10.43 -13.51 8.02
C GLN A 57 11.74 -13.89 8.72
N ARG A 58 11.67 -14.67 9.80
CA ARG A 58 12.86 -15.10 10.56
C ARG A 58 13.78 -16.06 9.82
N ALA A 59 13.23 -16.94 8.98
CA ALA A 59 14.01 -17.92 8.24
C ALA A 59 14.70 -17.28 7.04
N PHE A 60 13.97 -16.45 6.28
CA PHE A 60 14.45 -15.86 5.03
C PHE A 60 15.03 -14.46 5.17
N GLN A 61 15.05 -13.90 6.39
CA GLN A 61 15.41 -12.48 6.63
C GLN A 61 14.50 -11.54 5.82
N ALA A 62 13.23 -11.92 5.68
CA ALA A 62 12.24 -11.15 4.96
C ALA A 62 11.84 -9.92 5.78
N VAL A 63 11.53 -8.82 5.10
CA VAL A 63 10.90 -7.65 5.73
C VAL A 63 9.41 -7.93 5.79
N GLY A 64 8.81 -7.79 6.98
CA GLY A 64 7.37 -7.88 7.15
C GLY A 64 6.71 -6.64 6.58
N GLU A 65 5.85 -6.82 5.58
CA GLU A 65 5.03 -5.75 5.02
C GLU A 65 3.75 -5.67 5.86
N ASP A 66 3.89 -5.44 7.18
CA ASP A 66 2.76 -5.48 8.14
C ASP A 66 1.98 -4.15 8.09
N ILE A 67 1.40 -3.91 6.92
CA ILE A 67 0.45 -2.85 6.62
C ILE A 67 -0.90 -3.57 6.60
N ALA A 68 -1.86 -3.17 7.43
CA ALA A 68 -3.15 -3.84 7.52
C ALA A 68 -3.76 -4.04 6.11
N ASN A 69 -3.73 -5.30 5.65
CA ASN A 69 -4.17 -5.77 4.34
C ASN A 69 -3.33 -5.33 3.12
N THR A 70 -2.02 -5.08 3.20
CA THR A 70 -1.21 -5.10 1.98
C THR A 70 -1.52 -6.33 1.13
N SER A 71 -1.38 -6.19 -0.20
CA SER A 71 -1.48 -7.35 -1.10
C SER A 71 -0.44 -8.45 -0.76
N TYR A 72 0.56 -8.13 0.07
CA TYR A 72 1.68 -9.00 0.38
C TYR A 72 2.02 -8.95 1.86
N ASP A 73 2.48 -10.08 2.40
CA ASP A 73 2.77 -10.27 3.81
C ASP A 73 4.27 -10.11 4.12
N ALA A 74 5.13 -10.32 3.11
CA ALA A 74 6.57 -10.16 3.25
C ALA A 74 7.25 -9.80 1.94
N SER A 75 8.42 -9.18 2.04
CA SER A 75 9.35 -8.99 0.93
C SER A 75 10.70 -9.66 1.20
N VAL A 76 11.25 -10.31 0.18
CA VAL A 76 12.51 -11.06 0.27
C VAL A 76 13.46 -10.58 -0.80
N VAL A 77 14.67 -10.21 -0.40
CA VAL A 77 15.80 -9.98 -1.31
C VAL A 77 16.67 -11.22 -1.28
N VAL A 78 16.71 -11.95 -2.40
CA VAL A 78 17.51 -13.18 -2.51
C VAL A 78 18.92 -12.85 -2.98
N ASP A 79 19.02 -12.01 -4.01
CA ASP A 79 20.27 -11.48 -4.56
C ASP A 79 20.02 -10.15 -5.30
N GLU A 80 21.03 -9.65 -6.04
CA GLU A 80 20.94 -8.38 -6.78
C GLU A 80 19.86 -8.37 -7.89
N ASN A 81 19.51 -9.53 -8.43
CA ASN A 81 18.58 -9.68 -9.55
C ASN A 81 17.20 -10.18 -9.10
N HIS A 82 17.11 -10.87 -7.97
CA HIS A 82 15.89 -11.52 -7.51
C HIS A 82 15.34 -10.87 -6.23
N LYS A 83 14.25 -10.11 -6.40
CA LYS A 83 13.43 -9.57 -5.31
C LYS A 83 12.02 -10.13 -5.42
N TYR A 84 11.48 -10.62 -4.30
CA TYR A 84 10.16 -11.22 -4.24
C TYR A 84 9.24 -10.47 -3.30
N LEU A 85 8.04 -10.21 -3.78
CA LEU A 85 6.85 -9.90 -3.00
C LEU A 85 6.10 -11.20 -2.71
N VAL A 86 5.81 -11.48 -1.45
CA VAL A 86 5.28 -12.77 -1.01
C VAL A 86 3.93 -12.60 -0.34
N GLY A 87 2.88 -13.15 -0.96
CA GLY A 87 1.60 -13.38 -0.33
C GLY A 87 1.62 -14.73 0.39
N ILE A 88 1.65 -14.72 1.71
CA ILE A 88 1.71 -15.90 2.57
C ILE A 88 0.29 -16.40 2.85
N LYS A 89 0.04 -17.69 2.61
CA LYS A 89 -1.25 -18.31 2.95
C LYS A 89 -1.08 -19.67 3.62
N SER A 90 -2.10 -20.04 4.39
CA SER A 90 -2.27 -21.38 4.93
C SER A 90 -3.71 -21.83 4.76
N PHE A 91 -3.94 -22.98 4.12
CA PHE A 91 -5.26 -23.60 4.00
C PHE A 91 -5.12 -25.09 3.65
N GLY A 92 -6.10 -25.93 3.97
CA GLY A 92 -5.99 -27.38 3.73
C GLY A 92 -5.84 -27.72 2.24
N LEU A 93 -5.15 -28.83 1.94
CA LEU A 93 -4.88 -29.25 0.55
C LEU A 93 -6.15 -29.35 -0.33
N ASN A 94 -7.29 -29.70 0.26
CA ASN A 94 -8.57 -29.84 -0.44
C ASN A 94 -9.50 -28.62 -0.29
N SER A 95 -9.00 -27.49 0.23
CA SER A 95 -9.78 -26.27 0.36
C SER A 95 -10.08 -25.67 -1.02
N GLY A 96 -11.28 -25.09 -1.18
CA GLY A 96 -11.73 -24.42 -2.40
C GLY A 96 -11.18 -23.00 -2.54
N ASP A 97 -11.98 -22.09 -3.10
CA ASP A 97 -11.57 -20.68 -3.31
C ASP A 97 -11.04 -20.04 -2.02
N GLN A 98 -9.94 -19.30 -2.13
CA GLN A 98 -9.30 -18.62 -1.00
C GLN A 98 -9.37 -17.11 -1.16
N LYS A 99 -9.61 -16.40 -0.04
CA LYS A 99 -9.64 -14.93 -0.03
C LYS A 99 -8.28 -14.37 -0.44
N ILE A 100 -8.27 -13.49 -1.44
CA ILE A 100 -7.08 -12.81 -1.94
C ILE A 100 -7.13 -11.29 -1.77
N ALA A 101 -8.32 -10.70 -1.59
CA ALA A 101 -8.48 -9.27 -1.30
C ALA A 101 -9.83 -8.99 -0.62
N GLN A 102 -9.92 -7.82 0.03
CA GLN A 102 -11.13 -7.34 0.70
C GLN A 102 -11.31 -5.83 0.51
N PHE A 103 -12.55 -5.39 0.28
CA PHE A 103 -12.89 -4.03 -0.17
C PHE A 103 -14.00 -3.38 0.65
N LYS A 104 -14.08 -3.68 1.96
CA LYS A 104 -15.19 -3.23 2.84
C LYS A 104 -15.39 -1.71 2.84
N LYS A 105 -14.32 -0.94 2.81
CA LYS A 105 -14.38 0.53 2.77
C LYS A 105 -14.82 1.02 1.38
N ASP A 106 -14.26 0.43 0.33
CA ASP A 106 -14.50 0.81 -1.07
C ASP A 106 -15.92 0.45 -1.54
N SER A 107 -16.50 -0.62 -0.99
CA SER A 107 -17.77 -1.19 -1.42
C SER A 107 -18.96 -0.27 -1.20
N GLN A 108 -18.84 0.76 -0.36
CA GLN A 108 -19.87 1.78 -0.18
C GLN A 108 -20.20 2.48 -1.51
N SER A 109 -19.19 2.68 -2.36
CA SER A 109 -19.36 3.26 -3.70
C SER A 109 -20.02 2.31 -4.71
N TRP A 110 -20.27 1.05 -4.34
CA TRP A 110 -20.86 0.02 -5.19
C TRP A 110 -22.31 -0.30 -4.84
N ASN A 111 -22.86 0.31 -3.78
CA ASN A 111 -24.20 0.02 -3.28
C ASN A 111 -25.30 0.16 -4.34
N GLU A 112 -25.22 1.18 -5.19
CA GLU A 112 -26.16 1.37 -6.30
C GLU A 112 -26.09 0.19 -7.29
N LEU A 113 -24.87 -0.19 -7.71
CA LEU A 113 -24.64 -1.29 -8.63
C LEU A 113 -25.09 -2.65 -8.05
N LEU A 114 -24.85 -2.87 -6.76
CA LEU A 114 -25.29 -4.08 -6.05
C LEU A 114 -26.82 -4.15 -5.92
N SER A 115 -27.47 -3.00 -5.70
CA SER A 115 -28.93 -2.90 -5.65
C SER A 115 -29.55 -3.17 -7.02
N GLU A 116 -28.96 -2.64 -8.09
CA GLU A 116 -29.39 -2.96 -9.45
C GLU A 116 -29.26 -4.45 -9.76
N ILE A 117 -28.13 -5.08 -9.43
CA ILE A 117 -27.92 -6.52 -9.63
C ILE A 117 -29.04 -7.34 -8.97
N THR A 118 -29.37 -6.96 -7.74
CA THR A 118 -30.43 -7.62 -6.96
C THR A 118 -31.79 -7.44 -7.63
N PHE A 119 -32.15 -6.23 -8.03
CA PHE A 119 -33.41 -5.93 -8.70
C PHE A 119 -33.60 -6.74 -9.99
N TYR A 120 -32.60 -6.76 -10.87
CA TYR A 120 -32.69 -7.50 -12.14
C TYR A 120 -32.73 -9.02 -11.94
N ALA A 121 -32.14 -9.53 -10.87
CA ALA A 121 -32.26 -10.93 -10.52
C ALA A 121 -33.66 -11.29 -9.99
N GLU A 122 -34.29 -10.42 -9.21
CA GLU A 122 -35.64 -10.64 -8.65
C GLU A 122 -36.75 -10.67 -9.71
N ILE A 123 -36.63 -9.84 -10.75
CA ILE A 123 -37.61 -9.80 -11.85
C ILE A 123 -37.35 -10.86 -12.93
N SER A 124 -36.24 -11.58 -12.83
CA SER A 124 -35.87 -12.62 -13.80
C SER A 124 -36.49 -13.97 -13.45
N PRO A 125 -36.95 -14.74 -14.45
CA PRO A 125 -37.63 -16.02 -14.21
C PRO A 125 -36.70 -17.12 -13.69
N ASP A 126 -35.41 -17.06 -14.04
CA ASP A 126 -34.41 -18.08 -13.74
C ASP A 126 -33.01 -17.47 -13.67
N LYS A 127 -32.03 -18.27 -13.23
CA LYS A 127 -30.63 -17.84 -13.07
C LYS A 127 -29.97 -17.43 -14.38
N GLU A 128 -30.20 -18.15 -15.47
CA GLU A 128 -29.54 -17.88 -16.76
C GLU A 128 -30.03 -16.55 -17.33
N SER A 129 -31.34 -16.29 -17.22
CA SER A 129 -31.96 -15.01 -17.55
C SER A 129 -31.43 -13.88 -16.67
N ALA A 130 -31.38 -14.08 -15.35
CA ALA A 130 -30.82 -13.11 -14.41
C ALA A 130 -29.35 -12.77 -14.71
N ASP A 131 -28.54 -13.78 -15.02
CA ASP A 131 -27.12 -13.59 -15.31
C ASP A 131 -26.88 -12.86 -16.62
N ARG A 132 -27.70 -13.13 -17.64
CA ARG A 132 -27.66 -12.42 -18.93
C ARG A 132 -28.02 -10.94 -18.77
N GLU A 133 -29.09 -10.63 -18.04
CA GLU A 133 -29.50 -9.24 -17.77
C GLU A 133 -28.49 -8.48 -16.91
N ASN A 134 -27.82 -9.18 -15.99
CA ASN A 134 -26.80 -8.62 -15.10
C ASN A 134 -25.38 -8.64 -15.67
N TYR A 135 -25.14 -9.20 -16.86
CA TYR A 135 -23.79 -9.39 -17.40
C TYR A 135 -22.97 -8.09 -17.38
N GLY A 136 -23.51 -6.98 -17.90
CA GLY A 136 -22.83 -5.68 -17.92
C GLY A 136 -22.58 -5.09 -16.52
N ARG A 137 -23.42 -5.42 -15.54
CA ARG A 137 -23.26 -4.98 -14.14
C ARG A 137 -22.17 -5.76 -13.43
N TYR A 138 -22.15 -7.08 -13.62
CA TYR A 138 -21.07 -7.94 -13.15
C TYR A 138 -19.74 -7.53 -13.78
N GLU A 139 -19.69 -7.25 -15.08
CA GLU A 139 -18.48 -6.79 -15.75
C GLU A 139 -17.99 -5.45 -15.17
N LYS A 140 -18.89 -4.47 -15.01
CA LYS A 140 -18.55 -3.17 -14.40
C LYS A 140 -17.99 -3.34 -12.99
N LEU A 141 -18.59 -4.21 -12.17
CA LEU A 141 -18.13 -4.47 -10.81
C LEU A 141 -16.80 -5.24 -10.79
N ALA A 142 -16.65 -6.27 -11.63
CA ALA A 142 -15.42 -7.04 -11.78
C ALA A 142 -14.24 -6.14 -12.18
N ARG A 143 -14.44 -5.25 -13.16
CA ARG A 143 -13.43 -4.27 -13.59
C ARG A 143 -13.02 -3.33 -12.47
N LYS A 144 -13.98 -2.85 -11.65
CA LYS A 144 -13.68 -2.00 -10.47
C LYS A 144 -12.83 -2.75 -9.45
N ILE A 145 -13.26 -3.95 -9.06
CA ILE A 145 -12.54 -4.81 -8.10
C ILE A 145 -11.12 -5.14 -8.60
N ALA A 146 -11.02 -5.56 -9.86
CA ALA A 146 -9.77 -5.92 -10.50
C ALA A 146 -8.82 -4.71 -10.59
N THR A 147 -9.33 -3.54 -10.98
CA THR A 147 -8.54 -2.30 -11.03
C THR A 147 -7.97 -1.94 -9.66
N LEU A 148 -8.80 -1.96 -8.61
CA LEU A 148 -8.34 -1.65 -7.26
C LEU A 148 -7.29 -2.65 -6.77
N ARG A 149 -7.53 -3.97 -6.95
CA ARG A 149 -6.54 -5.00 -6.62
C ARG A 149 -5.22 -4.76 -7.36
N ASN A 150 -5.28 -4.47 -8.65
CA ASN A 150 -4.09 -4.24 -9.46
C ASN A 150 -3.33 -2.98 -8.99
N GLN A 151 -4.04 -1.92 -8.62
CA GLN A 151 -3.40 -0.71 -8.06
C GLN A 151 -2.72 -0.98 -6.71
N ARG A 152 -3.31 -1.79 -5.82
CA ARG A 152 -2.66 -2.22 -4.57
C ARG A 152 -1.40 -3.04 -4.82
N ILE A 153 -1.45 -3.94 -5.80
CA ILE A 153 -0.29 -4.73 -6.26
C ILE A 153 0.82 -3.80 -6.77
N GLU A 154 0.50 -2.88 -7.67
CA GLU A 154 1.48 -1.98 -8.28
C GLU A 154 2.07 -0.98 -7.27
N SER A 155 1.27 -0.50 -6.32
CA SER A 155 1.75 0.31 -5.19
C SER A 155 2.81 -0.45 -4.36
N SER A 156 2.52 -1.70 -4.01
CA SER A 156 3.45 -2.54 -3.24
C SER A 156 4.72 -2.86 -4.03
N LYS A 157 4.60 -3.16 -5.33
CA LYS A 157 5.76 -3.34 -6.22
C LYS A 157 6.61 -2.08 -6.28
N ALA A 158 5.99 -0.91 -6.36
CA ALA A 158 6.71 0.37 -6.37
C ALA A 158 7.50 0.58 -5.06
N LEU A 159 6.92 0.23 -3.91
CA LEU A 159 7.58 0.33 -2.61
C LEU A 159 8.91 -0.45 -2.56
N ILE A 160 8.93 -1.68 -3.06
CA ILE A 160 10.10 -2.58 -3.03
C ILE A 160 11.06 -2.37 -4.20
N LYS A 161 10.53 -2.01 -5.37
CA LYS A 161 11.38 -1.60 -6.50
C LYS A 161 12.24 -0.39 -6.13
N GLY A 162 11.68 0.53 -5.35
CA GLY A 162 12.32 1.81 -5.07
C GLY A 162 12.37 2.70 -6.31
N PHE A 163 13.25 3.69 -6.29
CA PHE A 163 13.36 4.71 -7.34
C PHE A 163 14.74 4.73 -8.03
N LYS A 164 15.66 3.81 -7.68
CA LYS A 164 17.00 3.75 -8.28
C LYS A 164 17.16 2.76 -9.43
N SER A 165 16.20 1.90 -9.72
CA SER A 165 16.45 0.74 -10.59
C SER A 165 15.33 0.48 -11.59
N ASP A 166 15.64 0.65 -12.88
CA ASP A 166 14.85 0.12 -13.99
C ASP A 166 15.17 -1.36 -14.28
N SER A 167 16.22 -1.93 -13.66
CA SER A 167 16.73 -3.27 -13.96
C SER A 167 16.43 -4.33 -12.90
N THR A 168 15.84 -3.98 -11.76
CA THR A 168 15.44 -4.97 -10.74
C THR A 168 14.08 -5.54 -11.08
N HIS A 169 14.07 -6.83 -11.45
CA HIS A 169 12.85 -7.59 -11.62
C HIS A 169 12.27 -7.92 -10.24
N VAL A 170 11.12 -7.32 -9.91
CA VAL A 170 10.36 -7.65 -8.71
C VAL A 170 9.28 -8.63 -9.13
N GLU A 171 9.41 -9.88 -8.69
CA GLU A 171 8.39 -10.90 -8.88
C GLU A 171 7.46 -10.94 -7.67
N ALA A 172 6.22 -11.36 -7.92
CA ALA A 172 5.22 -11.49 -6.87
C ALA A 172 4.69 -12.92 -6.88
N VAL A 173 4.71 -13.58 -5.72
CA VAL A 173 4.33 -14.98 -5.57
C VAL A 173 3.40 -15.19 -4.39
N TYR A 174 2.46 -16.11 -4.52
CA TYR A 174 1.81 -16.71 -3.37
C TYR A 174 2.67 -17.86 -2.86
N HIS A 175 3.02 -17.85 -1.59
CA HIS A 175 3.67 -18.96 -0.89
C HIS A 175 2.68 -19.56 0.11
N VAL A 176 2.32 -20.82 -0.10
CA VAL A 176 1.19 -21.46 0.60
C VAL A 176 1.66 -22.69 1.36
N LEU A 177 1.20 -22.85 2.59
CA LEU A 177 1.31 -24.12 3.32
C LEU A 177 -0.03 -24.84 3.38
N MET A 178 -0.05 -26.08 2.89
CA MET A 178 -1.25 -26.88 2.72
C MET A 178 -1.16 -28.20 3.49
N PRO A 179 -1.69 -28.28 4.73
CA PRO A 179 -1.72 -29.51 5.48
C PRO A 179 -2.64 -30.55 4.85
N THR A 180 -2.30 -31.83 5.04
CA THR A 180 -3.16 -32.96 4.67
C THR A 180 -4.43 -33.00 5.54
N PRO A 181 -5.55 -33.53 5.01
CA PRO A 181 -6.78 -33.68 5.78
C PRO A 181 -6.64 -34.76 6.87
N LYS A 182 -7.52 -34.72 7.88
CA LYS A 182 -7.65 -35.76 8.92
C LYS A 182 -7.78 -37.16 8.29
N GLY A 183 -7.16 -38.15 8.92
CA GLY A 183 -7.19 -39.55 8.48
C GLY A 183 -6.22 -39.86 7.33
N ARG A 184 -5.29 -38.95 7.04
CA ARG A 184 -4.16 -39.19 6.12
C ARG A 184 -2.84 -39.03 6.85
N VAL A 185 -1.77 -39.55 6.24
CA VAL A 185 -0.41 -39.33 6.74
C VAL A 185 -0.18 -37.82 6.97
N PRO A 186 0.24 -37.41 8.17
CA PRO A 186 0.49 -36.02 8.50
C PRO A 186 1.59 -35.42 7.63
N GLN A 187 1.21 -34.56 6.70
CA GLN A 187 2.15 -33.86 5.82
C GLN A 187 1.70 -32.41 5.62
N ILE A 188 2.67 -31.55 5.32
CA ILE A 188 2.44 -30.17 4.89
C ILE A 188 3.05 -30.03 3.49
N HIS A 189 2.21 -29.70 2.52
CA HIS A 189 2.66 -29.38 1.17
C HIS A 189 2.97 -27.90 1.07
N VAL A 190 4.12 -27.57 0.49
CA VAL A 190 4.50 -26.20 0.15
C VAL A 190 4.03 -25.94 -1.27
N GLY A 191 3.22 -24.91 -1.46
CA GLY A 191 2.76 -24.46 -2.76
C GLY A 191 3.34 -23.11 -3.14
N GLU A 192 3.69 -22.93 -4.41
CA GLU A 192 3.95 -21.61 -5.00
C GLU A 192 3.18 -21.40 -6.29
N THR A 193 2.57 -20.23 -6.43
CA THR A 193 1.96 -19.80 -7.69
C THR A 193 2.13 -18.30 -7.87
N SER A 194 2.04 -17.83 -9.12
CA SER A 194 2.23 -16.43 -9.46
C SER A 194 1.16 -15.55 -8.80
N TYR A 195 1.58 -14.41 -8.25
CA TYR A 195 0.68 -13.37 -7.76
C TYR A 195 0.44 -12.37 -8.90
N LEU A 196 -0.32 -12.79 -9.91
CA LEU A 196 -0.58 -11.96 -11.08
C LEU A 196 -1.64 -10.88 -10.79
N PRO A 197 -1.47 -9.66 -11.34
CA PRO A 197 -2.57 -8.73 -11.54
C PRO A 197 -3.69 -9.42 -12.35
N VAL A 198 -4.94 -9.03 -12.11
CA VAL A 198 -6.06 -9.52 -12.92
C VAL A 198 -5.94 -8.92 -14.33
N ASP A 199 -5.98 -9.74 -15.36
CA ASP A 199 -5.97 -9.25 -16.74
C ASP A 199 -7.34 -8.65 -17.11
N LEU A 200 -7.38 -7.32 -17.22
CA LEU A 200 -8.60 -6.55 -17.49
C LEU A 200 -9.11 -6.72 -18.93
N ASP A 201 -8.23 -7.05 -19.87
CA ASP A 201 -8.59 -7.18 -21.29
C ASP A 201 -9.24 -8.53 -21.58
N ASN A 202 -8.89 -9.55 -20.79
CA ASN A 202 -9.41 -10.92 -20.90
C ASN A 202 -10.50 -11.26 -19.86
N LEU A 203 -11.09 -10.26 -19.19
CA LEU A 203 -12.16 -10.47 -18.22
C LEU A 203 -13.42 -11.09 -18.86
N GLN A 204 -13.85 -12.21 -18.30
CA GLN A 204 -15.07 -12.92 -18.70
C GLN A 204 -15.94 -13.24 -17.49
N ILE A 205 -17.21 -12.85 -17.54
CA ILE A 205 -18.18 -13.10 -16.48
C ILE A 205 -18.75 -14.51 -16.63
N LYS A 206 -18.72 -15.29 -15.54
CA LYS A 206 -19.32 -16.64 -15.45
C LYS A 206 -20.74 -16.62 -14.87
N GLY A 207 -21.16 -15.47 -14.31
CA GLY A 207 -22.49 -15.26 -13.74
C GLY A 207 -22.53 -15.44 -12.22
N SER A 208 -23.73 -15.33 -11.64
CA SER A 208 -23.97 -15.48 -10.21
C SER A 208 -23.64 -16.89 -9.71
N THR A 209 -23.31 -16.99 -8.43
CA THR A 209 -23.12 -18.27 -7.74
C THR A 209 -24.44 -19.01 -7.54
N ASN A 210 -25.53 -18.29 -7.26
CA ASN A 210 -26.89 -18.77 -7.23
C ASN A 210 -27.87 -17.59 -7.28
N LEU A 211 -29.11 -17.86 -7.70
CA LEU A 211 -30.16 -16.85 -7.85
C LEU A 211 -30.55 -16.17 -6.52
N LYS A 212 -30.42 -16.87 -5.38
CA LYS A 212 -30.74 -16.31 -4.05
C LYS A 212 -29.71 -15.26 -3.60
N ASN A 213 -28.49 -15.31 -4.13
CA ASN A 213 -27.40 -14.40 -3.79
C ASN A 213 -26.79 -13.85 -5.10
N PRO A 214 -27.54 -13.05 -5.87
CA PRO A 214 -27.15 -12.62 -7.20
C PRO A 214 -25.92 -11.71 -7.19
N THR A 215 -25.67 -11.02 -6.08
CA THR A 215 -24.51 -10.16 -5.86
C THR A 215 -23.20 -10.93 -5.65
N ASN A 216 -23.26 -12.25 -5.42
CA ASN A 216 -22.09 -13.13 -5.39
C ASN A 216 -21.93 -13.77 -6.76
N PHE A 217 -20.86 -13.45 -7.48
CA PHE A 217 -20.66 -13.87 -8.87
C PHE A 217 -19.22 -14.31 -9.15
N ARG A 218 -19.04 -15.05 -10.23
CA ARG A 218 -17.74 -15.55 -10.69
C ARG A 218 -17.32 -14.89 -11.99
N PHE A 219 -16.01 -14.74 -12.16
CA PHE A 219 -15.38 -14.26 -13.38
C PHE A 219 -13.98 -14.85 -13.50
N THR A 220 -13.43 -14.83 -14.71
CA THR A 220 -12.06 -15.26 -15.01
C THR A 220 -11.37 -14.23 -15.88
N ASP A 221 -10.05 -14.19 -15.82
CA ASP A 221 -9.20 -13.42 -16.73
C ASP A 221 -8.43 -14.32 -17.70
N GLY A 222 -8.80 -15.60 -17.78
CA GLY A 222 -8.09 -16.63 -18.55
C GLY A 222 -6.92 -17.30 -17.82
N HIS A 223 -6.39 -16.67 -16.77
CA HIS A 223 -5.31 -17.22 -15.94
C HIS A 223 -5.84 -17.85 -14.65
N HIS A 224 -6.74 -17.14 -13.96
CA HIS A 224 -7.32 -17.57 -12.71
C HIS A 224 -8.85 -17.46 -12.71
N ASP A 225 -9.43 -18.21 -11.79
CA ASP A 225 -10.87 -18.20 -11.52
C ASP A 225 -11.15 -17.44 -10.22
N TYR A 226 -12.00 -16.43 -10.32
CA TYR A 226 -12.34 -15.54 -9.23
C TYR A 226 -13.80 -15.68 -8.79
N LYS A 227 -14.05 -15.40 -7.52
CA LYS A 227 -15.39 -15.28 -6.94
C LYS A 227 -15.45 -14.03 -6.07
N TYR A 228 -16.36 -13.13 -6.39
CA TYR A 228 -16.69 -12.01 -5.52
C TYR A 228 -17.86 -12.37 -4.59
N THR A 229 -17.77 -11.93 -3.33
CA THR A 229 -18.85 -12.06 -2.35
C THR A 229 -19.18 -10.72 -1.72
N ALA A 230 -20.43 -10.28 -1.82
CA ALA A 230 -20.84 -8.93 -1.43
C ALA A 230 -20.89 -8.69 0.08
N ALA A 231 -21.25 -9.70 0.89
CA ALA A 231 -21.48 -9.56 2.33
C ALA A 231 -20.30 -8.93 3.09
N ASP A 232 -19.08 -9.35 2.77
CA ASP A 232 -17.83 -8.82 3.33
C ASP A 232 -16.98 -8.08 2.29
N SER A 233 -17.53 -7.86 1.08
CA SER A 233 -16.85 -7.36 -0.11
C SER A 233 -15.49 -8.04 -0.33
N GLN A 234 -15.49 -9.35 -0.51
CA GLN A 234 -14.27 -10.16 -0.63
C GLN A 234 -14.11 -10.69 -2.05
N LEU A 235 -12.86 -10.71 -2.51
CA LEU A 235 -12.44 -11.41 -3.72
C LEU A 235 -11.72 -12.69 -3.33
N HIS A 236 -12.18 -13.80 -3.89
CA HIS A 236 -11.59 -15.13 -3.73
C HIS A 236 -11.01 -15.60 -5.05
N MET A 237 -9.98 -16.43 -4.99
CA MET A 237 -9.28 -17.03 -6.15
C MET A 237 -9.17 -18.55 -5.99
N THR A 238 -9.22 -19.25 -7.11
CA THR A 238 -8.95 -20.70 -7.18
C THR A 238 -7.45 -20.94 -7.41
N PHE A 239 -6.81 -21.70 -6.51
CA PHE A 239 -5.36 -21.90 -6.51
C PHE A 239 -4.90 -23.18 -7.21
N ASN A 240 -5.82 -24.06 -7.65
CA ASN A 240 -5.50 -25.38 -8.22
C ASN A 240 -4.44 -26.14 -7.39
N ASN A 241 -4.69 -26.24 -6.08
CA ASN A 241 -3.75 -26.58 -5.00
C ASN A 241 -2.70 -27.68 -5.31
N LYS A 242 -3.07 -28.73 -6.04
CA LYS A 242 -2.16 -29.85 -6.35
C LYS A 242 -1.12 -29.50 -7.42
N GLU A 243 -1.44 -28.58 -8.31
CA GLU A 243 -0.59 -28.16 -9.44
C GLU A 243 0.50 -27.19 -8.99
N ILE A 244 0.34 -26.57 -7.82
CA ILE A 244 1.25 -25.54 -7.31
C ILE A 244 2.26 -26.09 -6.31
N ILE A 245 2.25 -27.40 -6.01
CA ILE A 245 3.13 -28.01 -5.00
C ILE A 245 4.58 -28.01 -5.48
N VAL A 246 5.48 -27.44 -4.67
CA VAL A 246 6.92 -27.36 -4.92
C VAL A 246 7.76 -28.15 -3.92
N ASP A 247 7.20 -28.49 -2.75
CA ASP A 247 7.87 -29.30 -1.73
C ASP A 247 6.82 -29.99 -0.82
N THR A 248 7.23 -31.03 -0.09
CA THR A 248 6.37 -31.76 0.84
C THR A 248 7.15 -32.15 2.08
N TRP A 249 6.59 -31.85 3.25
CA TRP A 249 7.22 -32.11 4.54
C TRP A 249 6.38 -33.09 5.34
N ASP A 250 7.01 -34.18 5.75
CA ASP A 250 6.43 -35.09 6.72
C ASP A 250 6.40 -34.44 8.10
N VAL A 251 5.29 -34.63 8.82
CA VAL A 251 5.12 -34.16 10.19
C VAL A 251 5.11 -35.36 11.12
N GLN A 252 6.06 -35.38 12.05
CA GLN A 252 6.09 -36.36 13.13
C GLN A 252 5.54 -35.70 14.39
N TYR A 253 4.50 -36.28 14.99
CA TYR A 253 3.93 -35.74 16.22
C TYR A 253 4.82 -36.04 17.41
N VAL A 254 4.90 -35.08 18.35
CA VAL A 254 5.62 -35.25 19.60
C VAL A 254 4.85 -36.23 20.48
N GLU A 255 5.55 -37.23 21.02
CA GLU A 255 4.94 -38.26 21.88
C GLU A 255 4.34 -37.69 23.16
N ASP A 256 5.06 -36.79 23.84
CA ASP A 256 4.61 -36.09 25.05
C ASP A 256 4.72 -34.57 24.90
N PRO A 257 3.69 -33.90 24.34
CA PRO A 257 3.67 -32.46 24.19
C PRO A 257 3.59 -31.72 25.54
N PHE A 258 3.03 -32.34 26.58
CA PHE A 258 2.90 -31.71 27.90
C PHE A 258 4.27 -31.58 28.58
N TYR A 259 5.10 -32.63 28.52
CA TYR A 259 6.48 -32.56 29.00
C TYR A 259 7.27 -31.43 28.30
N LEU A 260 7.10 -31.26 26.98
CA LEU A 260 7.73 -30.16 26.27
C LEU A 260 7.28 -28.81 26.85
N PHE A 261 5.98 -28.59 27.00
CA PHE A 261 5.44 -27.32 27.52
C PHE A 261 5.89 -27.02 28.95
N GLU A 262 5.98 -28.02 29.82
CA GLU A 262 6.48 -27.86 31.20
C GLU A 262 7.93 -27.36 31.23
N ASN A 263 8.76 -27.78 30.26
CA ASN A 263 10.20 -27.52 30.26
C ASN A 263 10.64 -26.36 29.36
N LEU A 264 9.74 -25.74 28.58
CA LEU A 264 10.08 -24.64 27.65
C LEU A 264 10.79 -23.47 28.35
N HIS A 265 10.43 -23.14 29.59
CA HIS A 265 11.00 -22.02 30.35
C HIS A 265 12.48 -22.20 30.71
N LEU A 266 13.01 -23.43 30.60
CA LEU A 266 14.42 -23.74 30.85
C LEU A 266 15.32 -23.38 29.65
N LEU A 267 14.71 -23.19 28.46
CA LEU A 267 15.43 -22.81 27.24
C LEU A 267 15.70 -21.29 27.27
N THR A 268 16.90 -20.92 27.72
CA THR A 268 17.38 -19.54 27.63
C THR A 268 18.09 -19.34 26.29
N ALA A 269 17.66 -18.33 25.54
CA ALA A 269 18.35 -17.86 24.34
C ALA A 269 18.81 -16.42 24.58
N ASP A 270 20.05 -16.11 24.21
CA ASP A 270 20.56 -14.75 24.21
C ASP A 270 19.69 -13.87 23.31
N LYS A 271 19.05 -12.85 23.87
CA LYS A 271 18.31 -11.85 23.10
C LYS A 271 19.33 -11.10 22.24
N LYS A 272 19.24 -11.24 20.91
CA LYS A 272 19.93 -10.32 20.00
C LYS A 272 19.42 -8.91 20.27
N ASP A 273 20.36 -8.02 20.50
CA ASP A 273 20.11 -6.59 20.73
C ASP A 273 19.50 -5.96 19.47
N SER A 274 18.44 -5.16 19.61
CA SER A 274 17.82 -4.48 18.48
C SER A 274 18.75 -3.38 17.95
N ASP A 275 18.83 -3.22 16.62
CA ASP A 275 19.57 -2.13 15.97
C ASP A 275 18.77 -0.81 15.90
N ILE A 276 17.49 -0.85 16.27
CA ILE A 276 16.59 0.30 16.28
C ILE A 276 16.64 0.97 17.66
N LEU A 277 16.91 2.28 17.67
CA LEU A 277 16.96 3.11 18.87
C LEU A 277 15.58 3.68 19.24
N GLU A 278 14.85 4.15 18.24
CA GLU A 278 13.58 4.84 18.43
C GLU A 278 12.74 4.69 17.17
N THR A 279 11.43 4.51 17.32
CA THR A 279 10.46 4.61 16.22
C THR A 279 9.42 5.66 16.53
N VAL A 280 8.88 6.27 15.48
CA VAL A 280 7.74 7.20 15.55
C VAL A 280 6.84 6.94 14.36
N SER A 281 5.52 6.97 14.56
CA SER A 281 4.56 6.78 13.47
C SER A 281 3.43 7.81 13.52
N TRP A 282 2.83 8.15 12.38
CA TRP A 282 1.68 9.05 12.33
C TRP A 282 0.78 8.79 11.12
N VAL A 283 -0.48 9.21 11.23
CA VAL A 283 -1.46 9.15 10.15
C VAL A 283 -1.35 10.37 9.24
N ILE A 284 -1.45 10.16 7.92
CA ILE A 284 -1.35 11.18 6.87
C ILE A 284 -2.56 12.11 6.86
N THR A 285 -3.75 11.59 7.15
CA THR A 285 -4.98 12.38 7.25
C THR A 285 -5.00 13.27 8.49
N ASP A 286 -5.81 14.33 8.44
CA ASP A 286 -6.14 15.11 9.63
C ASP A 286 -7.10 14.35 10.55
N LYS A 287 -7.38 14.94 11.73
CA LYS A 287 -8.31 14.38 12.72
C LYS A 287 -9.75 14.16 12.21
N ASN A 288 -10.11 14.76 11.08
CA ASN A 288 -11.43 14.62 10.46
C ASN A 288 -11.40 13.59 9.30
N GLY A 289 -10.28 12.91 9.09
CA GLY A 289 -10.10 11.94 8.00
C GLY A 289 -9.87 12.57 6.64
N ASN A 290 -9.41 13.83 6.56
CA ASN A 290 -9.15 14.50 5.28
C ASN A 290 -7.66 14.63 4.96
N VAL A 291 -7.29 14.56 3.69
CA VAL A 291 -5.99 15.00 3.20
C VAL A 291 -6.13 16.42 2.68
N GLU A 292 -5.34 17.37 3.20
CA GLU A 292 -5.40 18.74 2.73
C GLU A 292 -5.05 18.83 1.23
N GLU A 293 -5.85 19.59 0.46
CA GLU A 293 -5.65 19.76 -0.98
C GLU A 293 -4.31 20.41 -1.34
N ASN A 294 -3.63 21.06 -0.39
CA ASN A 294 -2.30 21.66 -0.57
C ASN A 294 -1.28 21.05 0.43
N SER A 295 -1.50 19.80 0.85
CA SER A 295 -0.62 19.06 1.76
C SER A 295 0.79 18.86 1.18
N GLY A 296 1.67 18.25 1.97
CA GLY A 296 3.00 17.83 1.49
C GLY A 296 2.96 16.89 0.29
N PHE A 297 1.91 16.07 0.18
CA PHE A 297 1.69 15.16 -0.96
C PHE A 297 0.89 15.79 -2.10
N ASN A 298 0.23 16.92 -1.86
CA ASN A 298 -0.49 17.71 -2.87
C ASN A 298 0.22 19.04 -3.18
N GLY A 299 1.55 19.05 -3.12
CA GLY A 299 2.36 20.26 -3.27
C GLY A 299 2.14 20.94 -4.62
N PHE A 300 1.91 20.17 -5.69
CA PHE A 300 1.63 20.67 -7.05
C PHE A 300 0.40 21.61 -7.11
N ASN A 301 -0.58 21.39 -6.22
CA ASN A 301 -1.85 22.10 -6.18
C ASN A 301 -1.75 23.49 -5.50
N GLY A 302 -0.63 23.73 -4.80
CA GLY A 302 -0.36 25.00 -4.14
C GLY A 302 -0.18 26.17 -5.13
N GLY A 303 -0.31 27.40 -4.62
CA GLY A 303 -0.12 28.60 -5.43
C GLY A 303 1.29 28.74 -6.01
N SER A 304 1.41 29.50 -7.11
CA SER A 304 2.66 29.67 -7.86
C SER A 304 3.83 30.15 -7.00
N LYS A 305 5.01 29.55 -7.21
CA LYS A 305 6.29 29.95 -6.60
C LYS A 305 6.93 31.17 -7.29
N LEU A 306 6.32 31.69 -8.35
CA LEU A 306 6.79 32.90 -9.01
C LEU A 306 6.85 34.07 -8.01
N ALA A 307 8.03 34.68 -7.91
CA ALA A 307 8.22 35.88 -7.11
C ALA A 307 7.31 36.99 -7.65
N LYS A 308 6.71 37.79 -6.76
CA LYS A 308 5.73 38.83 -7.13
C LYS A 308 6.23 39.75 -8.24
N LYS A 309 7.52 40.13 -8.19
CA LYS A 309 8.18 40.98 -9.20
C LYS A 309 8.18 40.38 -10.62
N ASP A 310 8.12 39.06 -10.75
CA ASP A 310 8.24 38.35 -12.02
C ASP A 310 6.88 38.01 -12.64
N ARG A 311 5.77 38.20 -11.91
CA ARG A 311 4.43 37.74 -12.33
C ARG A 311 3.91 38.51 -13.53
N LEU A 312 3.83 39.85 -13.43
CA LEU A 312 3.37 40.70 -14.52
C LEU A 312 4.23 40.58 -15.79
N PRO A 313 5.58 40.61 -15.72
CA PRO A 313 6.43 40.35 -16.88
C PRO A 313 6.15 39.00 -17.58
N ARG A 314 5.79 37.96 -16.82
CA ARG A 314 5.46 36.63 -17.37
C ARG A 314 4.12 36.63 -18.10
N ILE A 315 3.12 37.37 -17.60
CA ILE A 315 1.83 37.55 -18.27
C ILE A 315 2.01 38.28 -19.60
N ILE A 316 2.79 39.36 -19.61
CA ILE A 316 3.09 40.12 -20.85
C ILE A 316 3.83 39.23 -21.86
N LYS A 317 4.80 38.42 -21.39
CA LYS A 317 5.50 37.46 -22.25
C LYS A 317 4.57 36.40 -22.82
N PHE A 318 3.62 35.91 -22.03
CA PHE A 318 2.59 34.98 -22.47
C PHE A 318 1.72 35.61 -23.57
N GLN A 319 1.21 36.82 -23.35
CA GLN A 319 0.38 37.55 -24.31
C GLN A 319 1.10 37.75 -25.66
N ASN A 320 2.37 38.16 -25.63
CA ASN A 320 3.15 38.34 -26.85
C ASN A 320 3.43 37.03 -27.59
N ARG A 321 3.63 35.93 -26.85
CA ARG A 321 3.91 34.61 -27.43
C ARG A 321 2.72 34.06 -28.22
N PHE A 322 1.52 34.16 -27.64
CA PHE A 322 0.31 33.54 -28.20
C PHE A 322 -0.59 34.52 -28.97
N LYS A 323 -0.09 35.73 -29.27
CA LYS A 323 -0.85 36.81 -29.94
C LYS A 323 -1.47 36.40 -31.28
N ASN A 324 -0.78 35.55 -32.04
CA ASN A 324 -1.23 35.10 -33.36
C ASN A 324 -1.95 33.74 -33.31
N GLU A 325 -1.99 33.11 -32.13
CA GLU A 325 -2.56 31.77 -31.93
C GLU A 325 -3.93 31.81 -31.27
N LEU A 326 -4.23 32.89 -30.52
CA LEU A 326 -5.49 33.10 -29.83
C LEU A 326 -6.26 34.26 -30.46
N SER A 327 -7.58 34.13 -30.55
CA SER A 327 -8.47 35.26 -30.86
C SER A 327 -8.43 36.32 -29.74
N SER A 328 -8.95 37.51 -30.03
CA SER A 328 -9.00 38.61 -29.06
C SER A 328 -9.76 38.24 -27.79
N GLU A 329 -10.84 37.46 -27.91
CA GLU A 329 -11.68 37.02 -26.78
C GLU A 329 -10.96 35.97 -25.93
N GLU A 330 -10.34 34.98 -26.57
CA GLU A 330 -9.55 33.93 -25.91
C GLU A 330 -8.34 34.50 -25.18
N MET A 331 -7.62 35.44 -25.81
CA MET A 331 -6.51 36.13 -25.19
C MET A 331 -6.96 36.95 -23.98
N ALA A 332 -8.08 37.66 -24.08
CA ALA A 332 -8.63 38.44 -22.98
C ALA A 332 -9.01 37.53 -21.79
N PHE A 333 -9.68 36.40 -22.05
CA PHE A 333 -10.00 35.41 -21.03
C PHE A 333 -8.75 34.84 -20.36
N ALA A 334 -7.74 34.45 -21.15
CA ALA A 334 -6.51 33.86 -20.63
C ALA A 334 -5.72 34.86 -19.77
N VAL A 335 -5.55 36.11 -20.25
CA VAL A 335 -4.84 37.16 -19.50
C VAL A 335 -5.59 37.52 -18.22
N TYR A 336 -6.90 37.74 -18.27
CA TYR A 336 -7.71 38.03 -17.08
C TYR A 336 -7.58 36.92 -16.03
N SER A 337 -7.70 35.66 -16.46
CA SER A 337 -7.55 34.51 -15.55
C SER A 337 -6.13 34.43 -14.94
N LEU A 338 -5.09 34.69 -15.73
CA LEU A 338 -3.72 34.74 -15.23
C LEU A 338 -3.49 35.89 -14.25
N GLU A 339 -4.07 37.06 -14.48
CA GLU A 339 -4.01 38.19 -13.55
C GLU A 339 -4.71 37.87 -12.23
N GLU A 340 -5.91 37.29 -12.26
CA GLU A 340 -6.63 36.84 -11.07
C GLU A 340 -5.81 35.81 -10.26
N ILE A 341 -5.21 34.83 -10.93
CA ILE A 341 -4.44 33.77 -10.25
C ILE A 341 -3.11 34.31 -9.70
N LEU A 342 -2.40 35.14 -10.46
CA LEU A 342 -1.02 35.52 -10.16
C LEU A 342 -0.91 36.85 -9.40
N LEU A 343 -1.78 37.83 -9.63
CA LEU A 343 -1.63 39.16 -9.05
C LEU A 343 -2.44 39.34 -7.76
N ASN A 344 -3.59 38.68 -7.64
CA ASN A 344 -4.45 38.77 -6.45
C ASN A 344 -3.90 37.99 -5.25
N SER A 345 -4.37 38.38 -4.06
CA SER A 345 -4.00 37.76 -2.78
C SER A 345 -5.14 36.93 -2.22
N TRP A 346 -5.08 35.62 -2.40
CA TRP A 346 -6.06 34.65 -1.89
C TRP A 346 -5.66 34.14 -0.49
N LYS A 347 -6.24 34.71 0.56
CA LYS A 347 -5.86 34.47 1.97
C LYS A 347 -6.73 33.40 2.63
N THR A 348 -8.05 33.49 2.47
CA THR A 348 -9.01 32.57 3.10
C THR A 348 -9.12 31.25 2.35
N LYS A 349 -9.80 30.25 2.95
CA LYS A 349 -10.04 28.95 2.29
C LYS A 349 -10.99 29.12 1.11
N GLU A 350 -12.02 29.92 1.29
CA GLU A 350 -13.05 30.25 0.29
C GLU A 350 -12.44 30.99 -0.91
N GLU A 351 -11.60 32.00 -0.64
CA GLU A 351 -10.83 32.72 -1.66
C GLU A 351 -9.92 31.77 -2.46
N LYS A 352 -9.22 30.86 -1.78
CA LYS A 352 -8.38 29.88 -2.46
C LYS A 352 -9.20 28.92 -3.32
N ASN A 353 -10.40 28.54 -2.89
CA ASN A 353 -11.29 27.72 -3.70
C ASN A 353 -11.79 28.47 -4.94
N GLN A 354 -12.10 29.76 -4.83
CA GLN A 354 -12.45 30.59 -5.99
C GLN A 354 -11.29 30.67 -7.01
N MET A 355 -10.06 30.89 -6.53
CA MET A 355 -8.86 30.87 -7.39
C MET A 355 -8.71 29.53 -8.11
N LYS A 356 -8.96 28.40 -7.41
CA LYS A 356 -8.90 27.06 -8.01
C LYS A 356 -9.91 26.89 -9.13
N ILE A 357 -11.15 27.37 -8.95
CA ILE A 357 -12.18 27.36 -10.00
C ILE A 357 -11.75 28.18 -11.21
N ILE A 358 -11.15 29.36 -11.01
CA ILE A 358 -10.63 30.19 -12.12
C ILE A 358 -9.50 29.46 -12.84
N ARG A 359 -8.59 28.84 -12.08
CA ARG A 359 -7.46 28.07 -12.62
C ARG A 359 -7.92 26.85 -13.41
N GLU A 360 -8.90 26.10 -12.93
CA GLU A 360 -9.49 24.96 -13.64
C GLU A 360 -10.10 25.40 -14.97
N LYS A 361 -10.93 26.45 -14.97
CA LYS A 361 -11.49 27.01 -16.20
C LYS A 361 -10.42 27.44 -17.21
N LEU A 362 -9.34 28.06 -16.74
CA LEU A 362 -8.22 28.47 -17.60
C LEU A 362 -7.48 27.26 -18.20
N VAL A 363 -7.31 26.20 -17.41
CA VAL A 363 -6.63 24.97 -17.84
C VAL A 363 -7.52 24.20 -18.82
N ASP A 364 -8.82 24.06 -18.54
CA ASP A 364 -9.79 23.42 -19.43
C ASP A 364 -9.87 24.15 -20.78
N PHE A 365 -9.86 25.48 -20.75
CA PHE A 365 -9.71 26.30 -21.94
C PHE A 365 -8.42 25.95 -22.70
N ALA A 366 -7.28 25.87 -22.03
CA ALA A 366 -6.03 25.49 -22.68
C ALA A 366 -6.12 24.12 -23.36
N TYR A 367 -6.70 23.12 -22.69
CA TYR A 367 -6.89 21.78 -23.25
C TYR A 367 -7.86 21.73 -24.43
N SER A 368 -8.90 22.56 -24.44
CA SER A 368 -9.87 22.60 -25.54
C SER A 368 -9.25 23.09 -26.85
N THR A 369 -8.21 23.93 -26.79
CA THR A 369 -7.46 24.39 -27.96
C THR A 369 -6.63 23.28 -28.64
N LYS A 370 -6.36 22.17 -27.92
CA LYS A 370 -5.42 21.09 -28.34
C LYS A 370 -3.99 21.59 -28.64
N ASN A 371 -3.64 22.81 -28.26
CA ASN A 371 -2.31 23.39 -28.46
C ASN A 371 -1.38 23.02 -27.29
N GLN A 372 -0.47 22.09 -27.53
CA GLN A 372 0.46 21.57 -26.50
C GLN A 372 1.41 22.63 -25.94
N ASP A 373 1.79 23.64 -26.72
CA ASP A 373 2.67 24.71 -26.24
C ASP A 373 1.93 25.70 -25.33
N LEU A 374 0.67 25.99 -25.67
CA LEU A 374 -0.23 26.79 -24.84
C LEU A 374 -0.50 26.11 -23.50
N ILE A 375 -0.88 24.82 -23.53
CA ILE A 375 -1.14 24.01 -22.33
C ILE A 375 0.08 24.06 -21.39
N LYS A 376 1.26 23.70 -21.88
CA LYS A 376 2.50 23.71 -21.08
C LYS A 376 2.84 25.09 -20.54
N SER A 377 2.57 26.15 -21.32
CA SER A 377 2.86 27.53 -20.91
C SER A 377 1.92 28.00 -19.79
N ILE A 378 0.63 27.73 -19.90
CA ILE A 378 -0.37 28.05 -18.86
C ILE A 378 -0.07 27.26 -17.59
N GLU A 379 0.10 25.94 -17.71
CA GLU A 379 0.35 25.07 -16.56
C GLU A 379 1.58 25.47 -15.76
N LYS A 380 2.68 25.83 -16.43
CA LYS A 380 3.92 26.28 -15.78
C LYS A 380 3.76 27.60 -15.01
N LEU A 381 2.77 28.41 -15.36
CA LEU A 381 2.49 29.67 -14.66
C LEU A 381 1.61 29.43 -13.43
N VAL A 382 0.57 28.59 -13.57
CA VAL A 382 -0.50 28.45 -12.58
C VAL A 382 -0.33 27.28 -11.61
N TYR A 383 0.48 26.28 -11.96
CA TYR A 383 0.82 25.14 -11.12
C TYR A 383 2.28 25.12 -10.69
N ARG A 384 2.54 24.40 -9.61
CA ARG A 384 3.89 23.96 -9.24
C ARG A 384 4.27 22.69 -10.02
N PRO A 385 5.55 22.26 -10.00
CA PRO A 385 5.95 21.00 -10.59
C PRO A 385 5.05 19.84 -10.13
N VAL A 386 4.68 18.96 -11.07
CA VAL A 386 3.76 17.84 -10.82
C VAL A 386 4.31 16.79 -9.86
N SER A 387 5.63 16.75 -9.70
CA SER A 387 6.41 15.94 -8.77
C SER A 387 6.67 16.65 -7.42
N GLU A 388 6.16 17.88 -7.21
CA GLU A 388 6.45 18.62 -5.99
C GLU A 388 5.82 17.96 -4.76
N VAL A 389 6.65 17.29 -3.97
CA VAL A 389 6.29 16.63 -2.72
C VAL A 389 7.14 17.16 -1.55
N TYR A 390 6.68 16.96 -0.32
CA TYR A 390 7.53 16.80 0.86
C TYR A 390 6.81 15.89 1.85
N ILE A 391 7.58 15.18 2.67
CA ILE A 391 6.98 14.32 3.71
C ILE A 391 6.75 15.19 4.96
N PRO A 392 5.49 15.42 5.37
CA PRO A 392 5.20 16.30 6.50
C PRO A 392 5.50 15.62 7.83
N ILE A 393 6.07 16.36 8.78
CA ILE A 393 6.22 15.96 10.19
C ILE A 393 5.08 16.62 10.98
N PRO A 394 4.17 15.84 11.59
CA PRO A 394 3.05 16.38 12.36
C PRO A 394 3.58 17.10 13.61
N GLU A 395 2.94 18.22 13.97
CA GLU A 395 3.28 19.00 15.17
C GLU A 395 4.79 19.28 15.31
N SER A 396 5.49 19.47 14.18
CA SER A 396 6.96 19.48 14.07
C SER A 396 7.71 20.28 15.15
N ASN A 397 7.23 21.43 15.61
CA ASN A 397 7.86 22.15 16.73
C ASN A 397 7.94 21.29 18.01
N HIS A 398 6.86 20.61 18.35
CA HIS A 398 6.79 19.73 19.52
C HIS A 398 7.64 18.48 19.31
N PHE A 399 7.52 17.85 18.13
CA PHE A 399 8.36 16.72 17.75
C PHE A 399 9.86 17.00 17.95
N HIS A 400 10.34 18.11 17.39
CA HIS A 400 11.76 18.48 17.45
C HIS A 400 12.21 18.97 18.84
N ALA A 401 11.29 19.52 19.64
CA ALA A 401 11.59 19.91 21.02
C ALA A 401 11.82 18.69 21.92
N GLU A 402 11.05 17.62 21.73
CA GLU A 402 11.23 16.36 22.45
C GLU A 402 12.40 15.53 21.91
N ARG A 403 12.65 15.61 20.60
CA ARG A 403 13.62 14.76 19.88
C ARG A 403 14.59 15.58 19.03
N PRO A 404 15.39 16.48 19.63
CA PRO A 404 16.28 17.37 18.88
C PRO A 404 17.32 16.61 18.05
N ASP A 405 17.65 15.38 18.46
CA ASP A 405 18.66 14.52 17.86
C ASP A 405 18.07 13.38 17.00
N PHE A 406 16.76 13.37 16.71
CA PHE A 406 16.12 12.26 15.98
C PHE A 406 16.80 12.01 14.63
N PHE A 407 16.92 13.06 13.83
CA PHE A 407 17.53 13.02 12.49
C PHE A 407 19.06 13.10 12.50
N GLY A 408 19.67 13.20 13.69
CA GLY A 408 21.09 13.46 13.88
C GLY A 408 21.34 14.62 14.84
N LYS A 409 22.58 14.74 15.33
CA LYS A 409 22.92 15.63 16.44
C LYS A 409 22.53 17.09 16.17
N ASN A 410 21.67 17.64 17.03
CA ASN A 410 21.10 18.99 17.02
C ASN A 410 20.34 19.38 15.75
N ILE A 411 19.98 18.42 14.88
CA ILE A 411 19.33 18.72 13.60
C ILE A 411 17.95 19.38 13.81
N GLY A 412 17.17 18.93 14.80
CA GLY A 412 15.85 19.48 15.12
C GLY A 412 15.88 20.81 15.89
N THR A 413 17.04 21.37 16.22
CA THR A 413 17.10 22.57 17.08
C THR A 413 16.74 23.86 16.32
N PHE A 414 16.19 24.84 17.05
CA PHE A 414 15.76 26.13 16.49
C PHE A 414 16.64 27.29 16.96
N LYS A 415 16.72 28.36 16.15
CA LYS A 415 17.35 29.62 16.60
C LYS A 415 16.52 30.24 17.73
N PRO A 416 17.15 30.76 18.79
CA PRO A 416 16.46 31.30 19.96
C PRO A 416 15.34 32.27 19.58
N GLY A 417 14.13 32.05 20.12
CA GLY A 417 12.96 32.90 19.90
C GLY A 417 12.35 32.83 18.49
N THR A 418 12.75 31.87 17.64
CA THR A 418 12.22 31.73 16.28
C THR A 418 11.78 30.30 15.95
N LYS A 419 10.99 30.14 14.88
CA LYS A 419 10.64 28.84 14.30
C LYS A 419 11.64 28.38 13.21
N LYS A 420 12.78 29.06 13.07
CA LYS A 420 13.78 28.74 12.05
C LYS A 420 14.80 27.76 12.63
N LEU A 421 15.11 26.71 11.89
CA LEU A 421 16.13 25.73 12.26
C LEU A 421 17.49 26.42 12.50
N ALA A 422 18.22 25.94 13.51
CA ALA A 422 19.47 26.53 13.98
C ALA A 422 20.61 26.30 12.96
N LEU A 423 20.70 25.08 12.43
CA LEU A 423 21.73 24.67 11.50
C LEU A 423 21.46 25.11 10.05
N SER A 424 22.53 25.24 9.26
CA SER A 424 22.43 25.48 7.80
C SER A 424 21.82 24.27 7.08
N LYS A 425 21.51 24.38 5.78
CA LYS A 425 20.96 23.26 4.99
C LYS A 425 21.90 22.05 4.97
N GLU A 426 23.19 22.30 4.84
CA GLU A 426 24.24 21.29 4.69
C GLU A 426 24.46 20.51 5.99
N ASN A 427 24.24 21.16 7.14
CA ASN A 427 24.45 20.55 8.46
C ASN A 427 23.18 19.88 9.03
N ARG A 428 22.09 19.84 8.27
CA ARG A 428 20.84 19.17 8.64
C ARG A 428 20.42 18.08 7.65
N THR A 429 21.41 17.53 6.94
CA THR A 429 21.25 16.39 6.06
C THR A 429 21.42 15.08 6.81
N PHE A 430 20.69 14.05 6.42
CA PHE A 430 20.76 12.71 6.97
C PHE A 430 20.45 11.67 5.90
N LYS A 431 20.86 10.42 6.13
CA LYS A 431 20.54 9.29 5.25
C LYS A 431 19.13 8.79 5.56
N LEU A 432 18.24 8.87 4.56
CA LEU A 432 16.90 8.32 4.62
C LEU A 432 16.85 7.03 3.80
N ARG A 433 16.63 5.90 4.48
CA ARG A 433 16.50 4.56 3.89
C ARG A 433 15.02 4.21 3.77
N PHE A 434 14.56 3.94 2.55
CA PHE A 434 13.24 3.38 2.31
C PHE A 434 13.30 1.89 2.59
N LEU A 435 12.74 1.46 3.72
CA LEU A 435 12.96 0.10 4.23
C LEU A 435 12.48 -0.99 3.27
N PRO A 436 11.34 -0.86 2.56
CA PRO A 436 10.88 -1.89 1.63
C PRO A 436 11.82 -2.13 0.44
N SER A 437 12.44 -1.07 -0.11
CA SER A 437 13.35 -1.19 -1.26
C SER A 437 14.82 -1.31 -0.91
N GLY A 438 15.21 -0.84 0.28
CA GLY A 438 16.59 -0.62 0.68
C GLY A 438 17.21 0.64 0.07
N ASP A 439 16.47 1.43 -0.72
CA ASP A 439 17.00 2.63 -1.35
C ASP A 439 17.35 3.70 -0.31
N ILE A 440 18.54 4.29 -0.45
CA ILE A 440 19.03 5.35 0.44
C ILE A 440 19.19 6.67 -0.32
N ILE A 441 18.69 7.76 0.24
CA ILE A 441 18.94 9.13 -0.24
C ILE A 441 19.50 10.02 0.84
N ASP A 442 20.15 11.09 0.40
CA ASP A 442 20.40 12.25 1.23
C ASP A 442 19.12 13.09 1.32
N ALA A 443 18.60 13.19 2.55
CA ALA A 443 17.42 13.96 2.90
C ALA A 443 17.78 15.06 3.90
N TYR A 444 16.90 16.04 4.07
CA TYR A 444 17.07 17.08 5.07
C TYR A 444 15.71 17.58 5.55
N ILE A 445 15.64 18.05 6.80
CA ILE A 445 14.45 18.71 7.32
C ILE A 445 14.44 20.19 6.94
N ASN A 446 13.28 20.74 6.55
CA ASN A 446 13.13 22.11 6.09
C ASN A 446 11.76 22.75 6.34
N GLN A 447 11.58 23.95 5.77
CA GLN A 447 10.49 24.89 6.02
C GLN A 447 10.41 25.37 7.48
N ASP A 448 9.48 26.29 7.75
CA ASP A 448 9.22 26.76 9.11
C ASP A 448 8.90 25.58 10.02
N SER A 449 9.44 25.61 11.24
CA SER A 449 9.28 24.56 12.24
C SER A 449 9.92 23.20 11.88
N GLY A 450 10.70 23.12 10.80
CA GLY A 450 11.30 21.85 10.37
C GLY A 450 10.27 20.81 9.97
N LYS A 451 9.13 21.26 9.44
CA LYS A 451 7.95 20.43 9.18
C LYS A 451 8.02 19.53 7.96
N ALA A 452 9.07 19.63 7.14
CA ALA A 452 9.12 18.97 5.84
C ALA A 452 10.43 18.21 5.65
N ILE A 453 10.35 16.93 5.32
CA ILE A 453 11.50 16.13 4.86
C ILE A 453 11.52 16.17 3.34
N GLN A 454 12.67 16.50 2.75
CA GLN A 454 12.89 16.55 1.31
C GLN A 454 14.23 15.93 0.92
N SER A 455 14.35 15.46 -0.32
CA SER A 455 15.62 15.04 -0.90
C SER A 455 16.48 16.25 -1.25
N THR A 456 17.80 16.14 -1.08
CA THR A 456 18.74 17.21 -1.45
C THR A 456 18.91 17.38 -2.96
N ASP A 457 18.78 16.29 -3.73
CA ASP A 457 19.21 16.16 -5.12
C ASP A 457 18.21 15.40 -6.02
N LYS A 458 17.32 14.57 -5.44
CA LYS A 458 16.42 13.67 -6.19
C LYS A 458 14.95 13.99 -5.99
N GLN A 459 14.60 15.27 -5.80
CA GLN A 459 13.24 15.66 -5.45
C GLN A 459 12.19 15.25 -6.50
N ASP A 460 12.50 15.39 -7.79
CA ASP A 460 11.57 15.02 -8.86
C ASP A 460 11.38 13.50 -8.96
N ILE A 461 12.48 12.74 -8.82
CA ILE A 461 12.45 11.28 -8.82
C ILE A 461 11.67 10.75 -7.62
N LEU A 462 11.97 11.26 -6.42
CA LEU A 462 11.26 10.90 -5.19
C LEU A 462 9.78 11.27 -5.27
N GLY A 463 9.46 12.46 -5.78
CA GLY A 463 8.09 12.92 -5.96
C GLY A 463 7.30 12.07 -6.94
N ASN A 464 7.88 11.75 -8.09
CA ASN A 464 7.24 10.84 -9.05
C ASN A 464 7.05 9.45 -8.44
N TRP A 465 8.05 8.93 -7.72
CA TRP A 465 7.94 7.63 -7.08
C TRP A 465 6.86 7.59 -5.99
N ILE A 466 6.81 8.56 -5.07
CA ILE A 466 5.77 8.61 -4.03
C ILE A 466 4.38 8.79 -4.67
N LEU A 467 4.21 9.76 -5.58
CA LEU A 467 2.88 10.13 -6.08
C LEU A 467 2.35 9.13 -7.12
N ARG A 468 3.19 8.74 -8.09
CA ARG A 468 2.78 7.90 -9.23
C ARG A 468 3.05 6.41 -8.97
N GLY A 469 4.13 6.10 -8.25
CA GLY A 469 4.48 4.73 -7.86
C GLY A 469 3.69 4.28 -6.64
N VAL A 470 3.88 4.92 -5.48
CA VAL A 470 3.26 4.46 -4.23
C VAL A 470 1.78 4.80 -4.20
N PHE A 471 1.39 6.06 -4.44
CA PHE A 471 -0.02 6.47 -4.37
C PHE A 471 -0.81 6.23 -5.66
N GLN A 472 -0.17 5.72 -6.71
CA GLN A 472 -0.83 5.33 -7.97
C GLN A 472 -1.75 6.44 -8.52
N LEU A 473 -1.35 7.71 -8.35
CA LEU A 473 -2.11 8.87 -8.78
C LEU A 473 -1.78 9.21 -10.24
N ALA A 474 -2.78 9.58 -11.03
CA ALA A 474 -2.56 10.21 -12.33
C ALA A 474 -1.88 11.58 -12.19
N GLU A 475 -1.36 12.12 -13.29
CA GLU A 475 -0.76 13.45 -13.29
C GLU A 475 -1.79 14.49 -12.84
N ARG A 476 -1.41 15.33 -11.86
CA ARG A 476 -2.27 16.33 -11.20
C ARG A 476 -3.48 15.79 -10.44
N GLU A 477 -3.60 14.47 -10.26
CA GLU A 477 -4.60 13.90 -9.35
C GLU A 477 -4.21 14.20 -7.89
N ILE A 478 -5.18 14.67 -7.11
CA ILE A 478 -5.00 15.02 -5.69
C ILE A 478 -5.07 13.74 -4.86
N LEU A 479 -4.10 13.55 -3.96
CA LEU A 479 -4.18 12.53 -2.94
C LEU A 479 -5.34 12.82 -1.98
N THR A 480 -6.29 11.90 -1.89
CA THR A 480 -7.44 11.95 -0.99
C THR A 480 -7.34 10.87 0.09
N ALA A 481 -8.15 11.00 1.14
CA ALA A 481 -8.26 9.95 2.16
C ALA A 481 -8.85 8.65 1.59
N GLN A 482 -9.82 8.77 0.67
CA GLN A 482 -10.33 7.62 -0.07
C GLN A 482 -9.21 6.89 -0.81
N ARG A 483 -8.30 7.61 -1.48
CA ARG A 483 -7.18 6.99 -2.18
C ARG A 483 -6.22 6.26 -1.24
N LEU A 484 -5.97 6.84 -0.07
CA LEU A 484 -5.17 6.21 0.99
C LEU A 484 -5.83 4.91 1.50
N ASP A 485 -7.14 4.94 1.74
CA ASP A 485 -7.93 3.76 2.12
C ASP A 485 -7.92 2.68 1.00
N GLU A 486 -8.10 3.07 -0.26
CA GLU A 486 -8.08 2.18 -1.42
C GLU A 486 -6.75 1.45 -1.59
N LEU A 487 -5.65 2.08 -1.19
CA LEU A 487 -4.29 1.53 -1.24
C LEU A 487 -3.86 0.85 0.06
N GLU A 488 -4.72 0.88 1.09
CA GLU A 488 -4.43 0.34 2.42
C GLU A 488 -3.18 0.99 3.05
N ILE A 489 -2.94 2.26 2.76
CA ILE A 489 -1.86 3.08 3.33
C ILE A 489 -2.49 4.30 3.97
N ASN A 490 -2.33 4.50 5.28
CA ASN A 490 -2.84 5.71 5.93
C ASN A 490 -1.79 6.43 6.80
N GLY A 491 -0.60 5.86 6.97
CA GLY A 491 0.40 6.36 7.90
C GLY A 491 1.83 6.22 7.40
N ILE A 492 2.74 6.81 8.16
CA ILE A 492 4.18 6.78 7.93
C ILE A 492 4.85 6.40 9.25
N ARG A 493 5.84 5.52 9.20
CA ARG A 493 6.73 5.22 10.33
C ARG A 493 8.16 5.62 9.98
N LEU A 494 8.83 6.25 10.95
CA LEU A 494 10.26 6.50 10.91
C LEU A 494 10.96 5.67 11.99
N SER A 495 12.11 5.10 11.63
CA SER A 495 12.92 4.27 12.52
C SER A 495 14.35 4.82 12.59
N LYS A 496 14.82 5.20 13.77
CA LYS A 496 16.19 5.66 13.99
C LYS A 496 17.08 4.47 14.31
N PHE A 497 18.10 4.25 13.50
CA PHE A 497 19.05 3.15 13.68
C PHE A 497 20.30 3.57 14.47
N LYS A 498 20.95 2.61 15.14
CA LYS A 498 22.22 2.81 15.86
C LYS A 498 23.34 3.40 14.97
N ASN A 499 23.33 3.09 13.68
CA ASN A 499 24.29 3.63 12.69
C ASN A 499 24.01 5.09 12.27
N GLY A 500 22.94 5.72 12.77
CA GLY A 500 22.55 7.09 12.46
C GLY A 500 21.67 7.26 11.23
N GLU A 501 21.31 6.17 10.54
CA GLU A 501 20.34 6.23 9.44
C GLU A 501 18.91 6.33 9.96
N ILE A 502 18.03 6.90 9.13
CA ILE A 502 16.59 6.97 9.38
C ILE A 502 15.89 6.09 8.35
N GLY A 503 15.22 5.04 8.82
CA GLY A 503 14.29 4.25 8.02
C GLY A 503 12.96 4.96 7.84
N ILE A 504 12.32 4.79 6.69
CA ILE A 504 10.95 5.22 6.43
C ILE A 504 10.14 4.10 5.78
N GLU A 505 8.89 3.98 6.24
CA GLU A 505 7.88 3.06 5.73
C GLU A 505 6.54 3.80 5.60
N PHE A 506 5.81 3.50 4.54
CA PHE A 506 4.38 3.78 4.47
C PHE A 506 3.66 2.60 5.12
N ILE A 507 2.75 2.87 6.04
CA ILE A 507 2.10 1.84 6.87
C ILE A 507 0.61 2.09 6.99
N TRP A 508 -0.08 1.13 7.61
CA TRP A 508 -1.42 1.33 8.14
C TRP A 508 -1.38 1.43 9.65
N ILE A 509 -2.09 2.41 10.17
CA ILE A 509 -2.31 2.63 11.60
C ILE A 509 -3.80 2.45 11.86
N ASP A 510 -4.12 1.51 12.75
CA ASP A 510 -5.44 1.45 13.37
C ASP A 510 -5.62 2.69 14.26
N ILE A 511 -6.57 3.55 13.91
CA ILE A 511 -6.81 4.81 14.61
C ILE A 511 -7.47 4.57 15.97
N ASP A 512 -8.21 3.47 16.12
CA ASP A 512 -8.88 3.09 17.36
C ASP A 512 -7.93 2.39 18.35
N ASN A 513 -6.87 1.78 17.83
CA ASN A 513 -5.80 1.17 18.62
C ASN A 513 -4.40 1.52 18.05
N PRO A 514 -3.98 2.78 18.16
CA PRO A 514 -2.75 3.26 17.53
C PRO A 514 -1.51 2.64 18.19
N PRO A 515 -0.44 2.39 17.43
CA PRO A 515 0.77 1.77 17.95
C PRO A 515 1.41 2.64 19.04
N SER A 516 2.19 2.02 19.92
CA SER A 516 2.87 2.71 21.04
C SER A 516 3.74 3.88 20.58
N ASP A 517 4.30 3.81 19.38
CA ASP A 517 5.13 4.84 18.74
C ASP A 517 4.36 5.94 18.00
N ALA A 518 3.02 5.94 18.03
CA ALA A 518 2.21 6.94 17.36
C ALA A 518 2.42 8.35 17.95
N ILE A 519 2.50 9.37 17.07
CA ILE A 519 2.59 10.81 17.38
C ILE A 519 1.46 11.60 16.70
N GLY A 520 1.35 12.89 17.02
CA GLY A 520 0.35 13.79 16.42
C GLY A 520 -1.05 13.57 16.98
N TRP A 521 -2.09 13.75 16.14
CA TRP A 521 -3.48 13.71 16.62
C TRP A 521 -3.92 12.30 17.04
N VAL A 522 -3.42 11.24 16.39
CA VAL A 522 -3.75 9.85 16.73
C VAL A 522 -3.22 9.43 18.09
N ALA A 523 -2.11 10.00 18.54
CA ALA A 523 -1.54 9.71 19.86
C ALA A 523 -2.41 10.22 21.02
N LYS A 524 -3.27 11.22 20.75
CA LYS A 524 -4.14 11.85 21.75
C LYS A 524 -5.44 11.06 22.02
N ASN A 525 -5.69 10.01 21.22
CA ASN A 525 -6.81 9.09 21.39
C ASN A 525 -6.45 7.85 22.23
N LYS A 526 -5.22 7.79 22.78
CA LYS A 526 -4.78 6.72 23.70
C LYS A 526 -5.32 6.89 25.11
#